data_AF-A0A8J6NKH8-F1
#
_entry.id   AF-A0A8J6NKH8-F1
#
_cell.length_a   1.000
_cell.length_b   1.000
_cell.length_c   1.000
_cell.angle_alpha   90.00
_cell.angle_beta   90.00
_cell.angle_gamma   90.00
#
_symmetry.space_group_name_H-M   'P 1'
#
loop_
_entity.id
_entity.type
_entity.pdbx_description
1 polymer ?
#
loop_
_entity_poly.entity_id
_entity_poly.type
_entity_poly.pdbx_seq_one_letter_code
_entity_poly.pdbx_strand_id
1 'polypeptide(L)'
;MAGSSRISRRDFVKVVTIALSSVMGAALGIPVIGYLIDPALKVQSSEAWIPLGPLENFPLGSPKSFSFTRSSVNGWEKTVNSYGGFILRKTETDLLALSSRCTHLSCSVNWDEGNNNYACPCHAAHFGSEGEVLDGPPPAPLDRYETKIEEGNLFIFFQKG
;
A
#
# COMPACT_ATOMS: atom_id res chain seq x y z
N MET A 1 18.08 60.20 29.58
CA MET A 1 17.01 61.01 28.95
C MET A 1 16.15 60.07 28.13
N ALA A 2 15.03 59.59 28.70
CA ALA A 2 14.13 58.65 28.04
C ALA A 2 13.15 59.45 27.16
N GLY A 3 13.30 59.36 25.83
CA GLY A 3 12.37 59.95 24.88
C GLY A 3 11.04 59.21 24.91
N SER A 4 9.99 59.84 25.46
CA SER A 4 8.62 59.33 25.37
C SER A 4 8.15 59.40 23.92
N SER A 5 8.07 58.26 23.24
CA SER A 5 7.44 58.15 21.93
C SER A 5 5.92 58.27 22.09
N ARG A 6 5.38 59.49 21.94
CA ARG A 6 3.93 59.72 21.95
C ARG A 6 3.32 59.14 20.67
N ILE A 7 2.63 58.01 20.78
CA ILE A 7 1.87 57.40 19.68
C ILE A 7 0.73 58.34 19.28
N SER A 8 0.64 58.69 18.00
CA SER A 8 -0.50 59.46 17.47
C SER A 8 -1.77 58.62 17.46
N ARG A 9 -2.95 59.25 17.61
CA ARG A 9 -4.26 58.57 17.52
C ARG A 9 -4.39 57.76 16.22
N ARG A 10 -3.88 58.30 15.11
CA ARG A 10 -3.89 57.62 13.81
C ARG A 10 -2.99 56.38 13.80
N ASP A 11 -1.84 56.46 14.46
CA ASP A 11 -0.88 55.34 14.51
C ASP A 11 -1.38 54.25 15.45
N PHE A 12 -2.04 54.62 16.55
CA PHE A 12 -2.73 53.67 17.42
C PHE A 12 -3.79 52.86 16.64
N VAL A 13 -4.66 53.54 15.88
CA VAL A 13 -5.70 52.85 15.06
C VAL A 13 -5.07 51.93 14.03
N LYS A 14 -3.98 52.32 13.36
CA LYS A 14 -3.26 51.46 12.40
C LYS A 14 -2.70 50.21 13.08
N VAL A 15 -2.04 50.37 14.23
CA VAL A 15 -1.45 49.23 14.96
C VAL A 15 -2.54 48.26 15.41
N VAL A 16 -3.64 48.76 15.98
CA VAL A 16 -4.75 47.90 16.45
C VAL A 16 -5.44 47.19 15.29
N THR A 17 -5.71 47.88 14.18
CA THR A 17 -6.36 47.27 13.01
C THR A 17 -5.48 46.21 12.35
N ILE A 18 -4.17 46.46 12.20
CA ILE A 18 -3.21 45.46 11.71
C ILE A 18 -3.14 44.28 12.67
N ALA A 19 -3.04 44.51 13.98
CA ALA A 19 -2.96 43.44 14.96
C ALA A 19 -4.20 42.53 14.92
N LEU A 20 -5.41 43.11 14.93
CA LEU A 20 -6.66 42.36 14.85
C LEU A 20 -6.79 41.61 13.52
N SER A 21 -6.42 42.24 12.41
CA SER A 21 -6.48 41.61 11.08
C SER A 21 -5.48 40.47 10.96
N SER A 22 -4.28 40.62 11.50
CA SER A 22 -3.26 39.56 11.53
C SER A 22 -3.71 38.38 12.40
N VAL A 23 -4.31 38.64 13.56
CA VAL A 23 -4.85 37.56 14.41
C VAL A 23 -5.97 36.81 13.68
N MET A 24 -6.92 37.53 13.08
CA MET A 24 -8.00 36.91 12.30
C MET A 24 -7.46 36.14 11.08
N GLY A 25 -6.52 36.73 10.36
CA GLY A 25 -5.88 36.13 9.19
C GLY A 25 -5.11 34.86 9.54
N ALA A 26 -4.40 34.84 10.67
CA ALA A 26 -3.72 33.65 11.14
C ALA A 26 -4.71 32.55 11.59
N ALA A 27 -5.77 32.94 12.32
CA ALA A 27 -6.78 32.00 12.81
C ALA A 27 -7.49 31.24 11.67
N LEU A 28 -7.70 31.89 10.52
CA LEU A 28 -8.32 31.27 9.35
C LEU A 28 -7.30 30.71 8.36
N GLY A 29 -6.19 31.41 8.14
CA GLY A 29 -5.19 31.06 7.13
C GLY A 29 -4.36 29.83 7.49
N ILE A 30 -3.97 29.69 8.77
CA ILE A 30 -3.14 28.56 9.21
C ILE A 30 -3.85 27.21 8.99
N PRO A 31 -5.12 27.01 9.39
CA PRO A 31 -5.83 25.76 9.13
C PRO A 31 -5.99 25.44 7.64
N VAL A 32 -6.26 26.45 6.80
CA VAL A 32 -6.41 26.25 5.34
C VAL A 32 -5.09 25.83 4.72
N ILE A 33 -4.00 26.54 5.03
CA ILE A 33 -2.66 26.20 4.52
C ILE A 33 -2.25 24.81 5.02
N GLY A 34 -2.50 24.51 6.30
CA GLY A 34 -2.24 23.20 6.87
C GLY A 34 -2.98 22.09 6.15
N TYR A 35 -4.28 22.26 5.87
CA TYR A 35 -5.06 21.29 5.12
C TYR A 35 -4.54 21.08 3.69
N LEU A 36 -4.09 22.14 3.02
CA LEU A 36 -3.55 22.08 1.66
C LEU A 36 -2.19 21.37 1.58
N ILE A 37 -1.37 21.46 2.63
CA ILE A 37 0.00 20.90 2.66
C ILE A 37 0.05 19.52 3.34
N ASP A 38 -0.90 19.19 4.22
CA ASP A 38 -0.92 17.95 5.01
C ASP A 38 -0.66 16.66 4.19
N PRO A 39 -1.29 16.45 3.01
CA PRO A 39 -1.02 15.24 2.24
C PRO A 39 0.40 15.14 1.69
N ALA A 40 1.03 16.27 1.36
CA ALA A 40 2.39 16.30 0.83
C ALA A 40 3.43 15.96 1.91
N LEU A 41 3.10 16.14 3.20
CA LEU A 41 3.98 15.84 4.32
C LEU A 41 3.86 14.39 4.81
N LYS A 42 2.79 13.67 4.46
CA LYS A 42 2.57 12.29 4.87
C LYS A 42 3.32 11.33 3.96
N VAL A 43 4.45 10.79 4.43
CA VAL A 43 5.16 9.69 3.76
C VAL A 43 4.38 8.40 3.98
N GLN A 44 3.84 7.83 2.91
CA GLN A 44 3.22 6.51 2.97
C GLN A 44 4.27 5.45 2.63
N SER A 45 4.55 4.53 3.56
CA SER A 45 5.46 3.43 3.27
C SER A 45 4.82 2.49 2.24
N SER A 46 5.49 2.35 1.09
CA SER A 46 5.14 1.45 0.00
C SER A 46 5.49 -0.01 0.30
N GLU A 47 6.39 -0.23 1.26
CA GLU A 47 7.02 -1.52 1.55
C GLU A 47 6.74 -1.96 2.98
N ALA A 48 6.36 -3.22 3.14
CA ALA A 48 6.15 -3.80 4.46
C ALA A 48 6.14 -5.34 4.42
N TRP A 49 6.64 -5.93 5.51
CA TRP A 49 6.41 -7.33 5.83
C TRP A 49 4.96 -7.52 6.31
N ILE A 50 4.25 -8.46 5.71
CA ILE A 50 2.85 -8.76 6.00
C ILE A 50 2.77 -10.14 6.64
N PRO A 51 2.28 -10.24 7.89
CA PRO A 51 2.09 -11.54 8.54
C PRO A 51 0.91 -12.27 7.89
N LEU A 52 1.15 -13.49 7.43
CA LEU A 52 0.10 -14.41 6.96
C LEU A 52 -0.37 -15.37 8.06
N GLY A 53 0.34 -15.42 9.18
CA GLY A 53 0.05 -16.26 10.34
C GLY A 53 0.92 -17.52 10.41
N PRO A 54 0.55 -18.50 11.25
CA PRO A 54 1.34 -19.72 11.46
C PRO A 54 1.59 -20.50 10.17
N LEU A 55 2.81 -21.03 10.01
CA LEU A 55 3.20 -21.85 8.85
C LEU A 55 2.34 -23.12 8.72
N GLU A 56 1.80 -23.61 9.83
CA GLU A 56 0.91 -24.78 9.90
C GLU A 56 -0.39 -24.60 9.10
N ASN A 57 -0.84 -23.36 8.88
CA ASN A 57 -2.03 -23.07 8.08
C ASN A 57 -1.84 -23.36 6.57
N PHE A 58 -0.59 -23.61 6.15
CA PHE A 58 -0.21 -23.82 4.75
C PHE A 58 0.22 -25.28 4.55
N PRO A 59 -0.65 -26.14 3.97
CA PRO A 59 -0.35 -27.57 3.78
C PRO A 59 0.78 -27.81 2.77
N LEU A 60 1.42 -28.98 2.88
CA LEU A 60 2.42 -29.44 1.92
C LEU A 60 1.78 -29.84 0.59
N GLY A 61 2.46 -29.46 -0.51
CA GLY A 61 2.14 -29.91 -1.87
C GLY A 61 0.89 -29.31 -2.51
N SER A 62 0.10 -28.50 -1.78
CA SER A 62 -1.09 -27.83 -2.32
C SER A 62 -1.02 -26.31 -2.13
N PRO A 63 -1.23 -25.51 -3.19
CA PRO A 63 -1.26 -24.05 -3.08
C PRO A 63 -2.43 -23.59 -2.21
N LYS A 64 -2.13 -22.76 -1.21
CA LYS A 64 -3.14 -22.14 -0.34
C LYS A 64 -3.22 -20.65 -0.61
N SER A 65 -4.42 -20.16 -0.93
CA SER A 65 -4.66 -18.74 -1.18
C SER A 65 -4.62 -17.90 0.10
N PHE A 66 -4.10 -16.69 0.01
CA PHE A 66 -4.22 -15.65 1.02
C PHE A 66 -4.65 -14.33 0.39
N SER A 67 -5.20 -13.43 1.19
CA SER A 67 -5.53 -12.07 0.76
C SER A 67 -5.28 -11.08 1.88
N PHE A 68 -4.92 -9.85 1.51
CA PHE A 68 -4.77 -8.74 2.43
C PHE A 68 -5.18 -7.45 1.72
N THR A 69 -5.44 -6.40 2.49
CA THR A 69 -5.88 -5.12 1.95
C THR A 69 -4.91 -4.02 2.35
N ARG A 70 -4.59 -3.13 1.41
CA ARG A 70 -3.78 -1.93 1.66
C ARG A 70 -4.53 -0.70 1.19
N SER A 71 -4.66 0.28 2.08
CA SER A 71 -5.14 1.60 1.71
C SER A 71 -3.98 2.46 1.25
N SER A 72 -4.04 2.98 0.02
CA SER A 72 -3.19 4.07 -0.46
C SER A 72 -3.90 5.39 -0.27
N VAL A 73 -3.19 6.43 0.15
CA VAL A 73 -3.70 7.80 0.20
C VAL A 73 -2.94 8.61 -0.84
N ASN A 74 -3.66 9.25 -1.75
CA ASN A 74 -3.09 10.18 -2.73
C ASN A 74 -3.76 11.54 -2.54
N GLY A 75 -3.05 12.49 -1.94
CA GLY A 75 -3.66 13.76 -1.56
C GLY A 75 -4.77 13.54 -0.52
N TRP A 76 -6.00 13.85 -0.92
CA TRP A 76 -7.20 13.68 -0.11
C TRP A 76 -8.03 12.44 -0.50
N GLU A 77 -7.57 11.68 -1.49
CA GLU A 77 -8.23 10.46 -1.92
C GLU A 77 -7.66 9.24 -1.19
N LYS A 78 -8.53 8.38 -0.66
CA LYS A 78 -8.16 7.10 -0.07
C LYS A 78 -8.65 5.97 -0.96
N THR A 79 -7.72 5.25 -1.58
CA THR A 79 -8.01 4.06 -2.38
C THR A 79 -7.68 2.81 -1.59
N VAL A 80 -8.60 1.85 -1.55
CA VAL A 80 -8.40 0.57 -0.86
C VAL A 80 -8.22 -0.52 -1.90
N ASN A 81 -7.02 -1.10 -1.96
CA ASN A 81 -6.69 -2.16 -2.90
C ASN A 81 -6.52 -3.48 -2.15
N SER A 82 -7.17 -4.53 -2.65
CA SER A 82 -6.99 -5.89 -2.18
C SER A 82 -5.91 -6.57 -3.02
N TYR A 83 -4.99 -7.24 -2.32
CA TYR A 83 -3.92 -8.03 -2.89
C TYR A 83 -4.07 -9.45 -2.38
N GLY A 84 -3.47 -10.39 -3.11
CA GLY A 84 -3.51 -11.79 -2.73
C GLY A 84 -2.46 -12.58 -3.47
N GLY A 85 -2.46 -13.86 -3.17
CA GLY A 85 -1.50 -14.78 -3.68
C GLY A 85 -1.75 -16.19 -3.22
N PHE A 86 -0.83 -17.06 -3.57
CA PHE A 86 -0.81 -18.46 -3.20
C PHE A 86 0.50 -18.78 -2.51
N ILE A 87 0.44 -19.55 -1.43
CA ILE A 87 1.61 -20.16 -0.81
C ILE A 87 1.61 -21.63 -1.22
N LEU A 88 2.64 -22.04 -1.95
CA LEU A 88 2.94 -23.44 -2.23
C LEU A 88 4.10 -23.88 -1.35
N ARG A 89 3.83 -24.77 -0.38
CA ARG A 89 4.87 -25.35 0.47
C ARG A 89 5.35 -26.66 -0.15
N LYS A 90 6.58 -26.68 -0.66
CA LYS A 90 7.19 -27.88 -1.26
C LYS A 90 7.78 -28.79 -0.20
N THR A 91 8.48 -28.20 0.77
CA THR A 91 9.03 -28.90 1.94
C THR A 91 8.88 -28.02 3.19
N GLU A 92 9.36 -28.47 4.35
CA GLU A 92 9.32 -27.66 5.58
C GLU A 92 10.11 -26.33 5.46
N THR A 93 11.12 -26.28 4.59
CA THR A 93 11.98 -25.09 4.42
C THR A 93 11.84 -24.44 3.05
N ASP A 94 11.31 -25.15 2.06
CA ASP A 94 11.11 -24.66 0.70
C ASP A 94 9.65 -24.31 0.47
N LEU A 95 9.38 -23.02 0.34
CA LEU A 95 8.06 -22.48 0.05
C LEU A 95 8.15 -21.41 -1.03
N LEU A 96 7.07 -21.30 -1.77
CA LEU A 96 6.93 -20.38 -2.88
C LEU A 96 5.67 -19.53 -2.65
N ALA A 97 5.84 -18.21 -2.59
CA ALA A 97 4.73 -17.28 -2.51
C ALA A 97 4.54 -16.61 -3.88
N LEU A 98 3.40 -16.88 -4.52
CA LEU A 98 3.05 -16.35 -5.84
C LEU A 98 1.96 -15.29 -5.73
N SER A 99 2.04 -14.25 -6.56
CA SER A 99 0.98 -13.28 -6.76
C SER A 99 -0.22 -13.91 -7.44
N SER A 100 -1.43 -13.55 -7.01
CA SER A 100 -2.66 -13.93 -7.70
C SER A 100 -3.01 -12.98 -8.86
N ARG A 101 -2.08 -12.09 -9.27
CA ARG A 101 -2.29 -11.16 -10.39
C ARG A 101 -1.66 -11.71 -11.65
N CYS A 102 -2.46 -11.85 -12.69
CA CYS A 102 -2.00 -12.23 -14.01
C CYS A 102 -1.06 -11.17 -14.58
N THR A 103 0.10 -11.56 -15.06
CA THR A 103 1.11 -10.67 -15.67
C THR A 103 0.71 -10.12 -17.04
N HIS A 104 -0.43 -10.53 -17.59
CA HIS A 104 -1.00 -9.89 -18.79
C HIS A 104 -1.60 -8.52 -18.43
N LEU A 105 -2.72 -8.50 -17.70
CA LEU A 105 -3.48 -7.29 -17.37
C LEU A 105 -4.05 -7.31 -15.93
N SER A 106 -3.33 -7.94 -14.99
CA SER A 106 -3.66 -7.93 -13.55
C SER A 106 -5.00 -8.56 -13.13
N CYS A 107 -5.62 -9.39 -13.97
CA CYS A 107 -6.77 -10.18 -13.56
C CYS A 107 -6.42 -11.15 -12.43
N SER A 108 -7.42 -11.50 -11.59
CA SER A 108 -7.23 -12.51 -10.55
C SER A 108 -7.05 -13.89 -11.18
N VAL A 109 -6.00 -14.57 -10.73
CA VAL A 109 -5.63 -15.93 -11.09
C VAL A 109 -6.12 -16.86 -9.99
N ASN A 110 -6.64 -18.03 -10.36
CA ASN A 110 -7.14 -19.04 -9.44
C ASN A 110 -6.39 -20.35 -9.61
N TRP A 111 -6.24 -21.13 -8.55
CA TRP A 111 -5.75 -22.51 -8.63
C TRP A 111 -6.84 -23.44 -9.15
N ASP A 112 -6.52 -24.25 -10.15
CA ASP A 112 -7.34 -25.33 -10.67
C ASP A 112 -6.77 -26.68 -10.19
N GLU A 113 -7.42 -27.27 -9.19
CA GLU A 113 -7.02 -28.56 -8.62
C GLU A 113 -7.10 -29.71 -9.63
N GLY A 114 -8.01 -29.63 -10.61
CA GLY A 114 -8.18 -30.68 -11.62
C GLY A 114 -7.01 -30.76 -12.59
N ASN A 115 -6.45 -29.60 -12.95
CA ASN A 115 -5.35 -29.47 -13.90
C ASN A 115 -3.99 -29.22 -13.26
N ASN A 116 -3.93 -29.06 -11.93
CA ASN A 116 -2.72 -28.71 -11.16
C ASN A 116 -1.99 -27.48 -11.72
N ASN A 117 -2.75 -26.48 -12.13
CA ASN A 117 -2.23 -25.25 -12.71
C ASN A 117 -3.02 -24.04 -12.18
N TYR A 118 -2.51 -22.84 -12.40
CA TYR A 118 -3.27 -21.63 -12.16
C TYR A 118 -3.91 -21.14 -13.46
N ALA A 119 -5.19 -20.80 -13.40
CA ALA A 119 -5.96 -20.33 -14.54
C ALA A 119 -6.41 -18.87 -14.36
N CYS A 120 -6.24 -18.08 -15.42
CA CYS A 120 -6.74 -16.72 -15.53
C CYS A 120 -7.96 -16.68 -16.46
N PRO A 121 -9.17 -16.35 -15.96
CA PRO A 121 -10.40 -16.41 -16.75
C PRO A 121 -10.53 -15.29 -17.78
N CYS A 122 -9.74 -14.22 -17.70
CA CYS A 122 -9.91 -13.05 -18.56
C CYS A 122 -9.52 -13.30 -20.03
N HIS A 123 -8.41 -14.01 -20.26
CA HIS A 123 -7.88 -14.28 -21.60
C HIS A 123 -7.28 -15.69 -21.70
N ALA A 124 -7.85 -16.64 -20.93
CA ALA A 124 -7.50 -18.06 -20.91
C ALA A 124 -6.00 -18.36 -20.71
N ALA A 125 -5.34 -17.61 -19.83
CA ALA A 125 -3.94 -17.89 -19.51
C ALA A 125 -3.82 -19.01 -18.48
N HIS A 126 -2.80 -19.85 -18.64
CA HIS A 126 -2.48 -20.94 -17.71
C HIS A 126 -1.04 -20.81 -17.23
N PHE A 127 -0.84 -20.99 -15.93
CA PHE A 127 0.47 -20.99 -15.29
C PHE A 127 0.69 -22.30 -14.55
N GLY A 128 1.90 -22.82 -14.54
CA GLY A 128 2.22 -24.05 -13.80
C GLY A 128 2.23 -23.83 -12.29
N SER A 129 2.44 -24.89 -11.54
CA SER A 129 2.42 -24.85 -10.06
C SER A 129 3.46 -23.91 -9.46
N GLU A 130 4.54 -23.61 -10.20
CA GLU A 130 5.59 -22.67 -9.78
C GLU A 130 5.44 -21.25 -10.40
N GLY A 131 4.32 -21.02 -11.08
CA GLY A 131 3.94 -19.74 -11.68
C GLY A 131 4.48 -19.50 -13.08
N GLU A 132 5.21 -20.43 -13.68
CA GLU A 132 5.68 -20.34 -15.06
C GLU A 132 4.52 -20.28 -16.07
N VAL A 133 4.67 -19.54 -17.16
CA VAL A 133 3.63 -19.47 -18.20
C VAL A 133 3.60 -20.79 -18.96
N LEU A 134 2.45 -21.46 -18.95
CA LEU A 134 2.21 -22.66 -19.74
C LEU A 134 1.51 -22.31 -21.06
N ASP A 135 0.54 -21.39 -21.00
CA ASP A 135 -0.26 -21.00 -22.17
C ASP A 135 -0.87 -19.60 -22.00
N GLY A 136 -1.26 -19.00 -23.13
CA GLY A 136 -1.96 -17.74 -23.21
C GLY A 136 -1.07 -16.52 -23.46
N PRO A 137 -1.65 -15.30 -23.40
CA PRO A 137 -0.96 -14.05 -23.69
C PRO A 137 0.05 -13.52 -22.65
N PRO A 138 0.15 -13.99 -21.38
CA PRO A 138 1.04 -13.33 -20.42
C PRO A 138 2.51 -13.36 -20.86
N PRO A 139 3.23 -12.24 -20.73
CA PRO A 139 4.61 -12.13 -21.19
C PRO A 139 5.65 -12.72 -20.21
N ALA A 140 5.24 -13.03 -18.98
CA ALA A 140 6.14 -13.45 -17.91
C ALA A 140 5.43 -14.36 -16.88
N PRO A 141 6.19 -15.18 -16.11
CA PRO A 141 5.66 -15.95 -14.97
C PRO A 141 4.96 -15.07 -13.92
N LEU A 142 4.15 -15.67 -13.05
CA LEU A 142 3.57 -14.99 -11.89
C LEU A 142 4.66 -14.40 -10.99
N ASP A 143 4.42 -13.18 -10.51
CA ASP A 143 5.33 -12.51 -9.58
C ASP A 143 5.49 -13.30 -8.29
N ARG A 144 6.71 -13.30 -7.75
CA ARG A 144 7.03 -13.97 -6.50
C ARG A 144 7.13 -12.95 -5.38
N TYR A 145 6.49 -13.23 -4.25
CA TYR A 145 6.72 -12.46 -3.03
C TYR A 145 7.96 -13.00 -2.33
N GLU A 146 8.76 -12.09 -1.76
CA GLU A 146 9.82 -12.49 -0.84
C GLU A 146 9.17 -12.98 0.45
N THR A 147 9.74 -14.02 1.08
CA THR A 147 9.13 -14.65 2.25
C THR A 147 10.12 -14.76 3.39
N LYS A 148 9.62 -14.62 4.61
CA LYS A 148 10.40 -14.80 5.84
C LYS A 148 9.60 -15.59 6.85
N ILE A 149 10.25 -16.49 7.57
CA ILE A 149 9.64 -17.23 8.69
C ILE A 149 10.27 -16.72 9.98
N GLU A 150 9.46 -16.20 10.90
CA GLU A 150 9.90 -15.78 12.23
C GLU A 150 8.95 -16.36 13.28
N GLU A 151 9.50 -16.99 14.33
CA GLU A 151 8.72 -17.54 15.44
C GLU A 151 7.56 -18.47 15.00
N GLY A 152 7.75 -19.21 13.90
CA GLY A 152 6.74 -20.10 13.31
C GLY A 152 5.66 -19.41 12.47
N ASN A 153 5.72 -18.08 12.33
CA ASN A 153 4.83 -17.30 11.47
C ASN A 153 5.47 -17.01 10.11
N LEU A 154 4.66 -17.12 9.06
CA LEU A 154 5.03 -16.77 7.70
C LEU A 154 4.73 -15.29 7.44
N PHE A 155 5.73 -14.60 6.89
CA PHE A 155 5.64 -13.23 6.41
C PHE A 155 5.94 -13.17 4.93
N ILE A 156 5.28 -12.25 4.23
CA ILE A 156 5.61 -11.89 2.86
C ILE A 156 6.08 -10.44 2.79
N PHE A 157 7.06 -10.15 1.94
CA PHE A 157 7.45 -8.80 1.62
C PHE A 157 6.56 -8.29 0.50
N PHE A 158 5.83 -7.22 0.78
CA PHE A 158 5.04 -6.52 -0.22
C PHE A 158 5.73 -5.21 -0.57
N GLN A 159 6.10 -5.06 -1.84
CA GLN A 159 6.55 -3.80 -2.42
C GLN A 159 5.45 -3.29 -3.34
N LYS A 160 4.95 -2.08 -3.07
CA LYS A 160 4.05 -1.40 -3.99
C LYS A 160 4.84 -1.06 -5.27
N GLY A 161 4.59 -1.84 -6.32
CA GLY A 161 5.05 -1.56 -7.69
C GLY A 161 4.44 -0.29 -8.26
#